data_AF-A0A133VLY5-F1
#
_entry.id   AF-A0A133VLY5-F1
#
_cell.length_a   1.000
_cell.length_b   1.000
_cell.length_c   1.000
_cell.angle_alpha   90.00
_cell.angle_beta   90.00
_cell.angle_gamma   90.00
#
_symmetry.space_group_name_H-M   'P 1'
#
loop_
_entity.id
_entity.type
_entity.pdbx_description
1 polymer ?
#
loop_
_entity_poly.entity_id
_entity_poly.type
_entity_poly.pdbx_seq_one_letter_code
_entity_poly.pdbx_strand_id
1 'polypeptide(L)'
;MKEVNSSENNQSLAAFIDNDNIFKSVKSCHNNPRGYDIEKVVEYLNDEGDLRFGRIYFNPGDFQGKRSLLHKFNENLIEPVFTDSYDSNGETKSLADSRMIWDIAKVYHEHSEIDKFAIVSGDKDFWPVIRKLHEHGKDGVLMYVEGSEADILRKTAKKIGWKTYSVPPYTKARSR
;
A
#
# COMPACT_ATOMS: atom_id res chain seq x y z
N MET A 1 -19.87 -23.53 27.34
CA MET A 1 -19.02 -22.33 27.39
C MET A 1 -17.65 -22.75 26.89
N LYS A 2 -17.27 -22.32 25.68
CA LYS A 2 -15.89 -22.48 25.21
C LYS A 2 -15.15 -21.23 25.66
N GLU A 3 -14.10 -21.41 26.44
CA GLU A 3 -13.11 -20.36 26.71
C GLU A 3 -12.53 -19.90 25.36
N VAL A 4 -12.69 -18.62 25.05
CA VAL A 4 -11.98 -17.96 23.98
C VAL A 4 -10.73 -17.36 24.60
N ASN A 5 -9.63 -18.11 24.53
CA ASN A 5 -8.30 -17.54 24.64
C ASN A 5 -7.97 -16.89 23.30
N SER A 6 -7.86 -15.56 23.27
CA SER A 6 -7.06 -14.86 22.25
C SER A 6 -6.76 -13.43 22.70
N SER A 7 -5.86 -13.29 23.67
CA SER A 7 -5.01 -12.11 23.73
C SER A 7 -3.94 -12.21 22.63
N GLU A 8 -4.36 -12.21 21.36
CA GLU A 8 -3.46 -11.82 20.28
C GLU A 8 -3.61 -10.30 20.14
N ASN A 9 -2.59 -9.61 20.63
CA ASN A 9 -2.49 -8.16 20.60
C ASN A 9 -2.51 -7.72 19.13
N ASN A 10 -3.68 -7.36 18.60
CA ASN A 10 -3.80 -6.99 17.19
C ASN A 10 -2.95 -5.72 16.98
N GLN A 11 -1.78 -5.86 16.37
CA GLN A 11 -0.82 -4.77 16.20
C GLN A 11 -1.50 -3.64 15.42
N SER A 12 -1.31 -2.40 15.88
CA SER A 12 -1.81 -1.23 15.18
C SER A 12 -1.06 -1.05 13.85
N LEU A 13 -1.82 -0.85 12.78
CA LEU A 13 -1.31 -0.82 11.41
C LEU A 13 -1.56 0.54 10.75
N ALA A 14 -0.53 1.05 10.07
CA ALA A 14 -0.65 2.15 9.12
C ALA A 14 -0.33 1.66 7.70
N ALA A 15 -1.24 1.86 6.75
CA ALA A 15 -1.12 1.42 5.37
C ALA A 15 -1.03 2.58 4.39
N PHE A 16 -0.09 2.46 3.46
CA PHE A 16 0.20 3.46 2.45
C PHE A 16 0.26 2.77 1.09
N ILE A 17 -0.66 3.15 0.20
CA ILE A 17 -0.91 2.47 -1.07
C ILE A 17 -0.61 3.40 -2.24
N ASP A 18 0.35 3.00 -3.05
CA ASP A 18 0.70 3.66 -4.30
C ASP A 18 -0.15 3.09 -5.44
N ASN A 19 -1.28 3.75 -5.72
CA ASN A 19 -2.25 3.20 -6.66
C ASN A 19 -1.70 3.09 -8.08
N ASP A 20 -0.97 4.12 -8.54
CA ASP A 20 -0.52 4.19 -9.92
C ASP A 20 0.60 3.18 -10.18
N ASN A 21 1.57 3.03 -9.27
CA ASN A 21 2.61 2.01 -9.39
C ASN A 21 2.01 0.60 -9.47
N ILE A 22 1.09 0.26 -8.57
CA ILE A 22 0.45 -1.06 -8.57
C ILE A 22 -0.40 -1.27 -9.82
N PHE A 23 -1.19 -0.27 -10.23
CA PHE A 23 -2.04 -0.37 -11.41
C PHE A 23 -1.19 -0.56 -12.69
N LYS A 24 -0.15 0.25 -12.87
CA LYS A 24 0.79 0.12 -14.00
C LYS A 24 1.50 -1.23 -13.99
N SER A 25 1.96 -1.68 -12.83
CA SER A 25 2.62 -2.97 -12.68
C SER A 25 1.71 -4.14 -13.04
N VAL A 26 0.44 -4.13 -12.61
CA VAL A 26 -0.50 -5.17 -13.02
C VAL A 26 -0.76 -5.15 -14.52
N LYS A 27 -0.89 -3.96 -15.11
CA LYS A 27 -1.09 -3.81 -16.55
C LYS A 27 0.11 -4.37 -17.34
N SER A 28 1.35 -4.10 -16.90
CA SER A 28 2.55 -4.58 -17.58
C SER A 28 2.82 -6.07 -17.34
N CYS A 29 2.70 -6.56 -16.11
CA CYS A 29 3.09 -7.92 -15.73
C CYS A 29 2.02 -8.97 -16.02
N HIS A 30 0.74 -8.58 -16.00
CA HIS A 30 -0.39 -9.51 -16.16
C HIS A 30 -1.28 -9.20 -17.37
N ASN A 31 -0.93 -8.19 -18.19
CA ASN A 31 -1.72 -7.74 -19.32
C ASN A 31 -3.20 -7.49 -18.95
N ASN A 32 -3.44 -6.98 -17.73
CA ASN A 32 -4.78 -6.79 -17.19
C ASN A 32 -5.13 -5.29 -17.12
N PRO A 33 -5.96 -4.77 -18.04
CA PRO A 33 -6.32 -3.35 -18.05
C PRO A 33 -7.31 -2.97 -16.93
N ARG A 34 -7.86 -3.94 -16.20
CA ARG A 34 -8.81 -3.68 -15.10
C ARG A 34 -8.10 -3.32 -13.79
N GLY A 35 -6.77 -3.48 -13.72
CA GLY A 35 -5.99 -3.24 -12.53
C GLY A 35 -5.99 -4.43 -11.57
N TYR A 36 -5.85 -4.15 -10.29
CA TYR A 36 -5.70 -5.12 -9.21
C TYR A 36 -6.98 -5.26 -8.38
N ASP A 37 -7.07 -6.38 -7.63
CA ASP A 37 -8.16 -6.60 -6.69
C ASP A 37 -7.90 -5.87 -5.38
N ILE A 38 -8.49 -4.69 -5.22
CA ILE A 38 -8.32 -3.88 -4.02
C ILE A 38 -8.92 -4.53 -2.77
N GLU A 39 -10.00 -5.30 -2.90
CA GLU A 39 -10.61 -5.97 -1.75
C GLU A 39 -9.64 -7.01 -1.17
N LYS A 40 -8.86 -7.67 -2.04
CA LYS A 40 -7.78 -8.57 -1.61
C LYS A 40 -6.64 -7.85 -0.91
N VAL A 41 -6.28 -6.63 -1.34
CA VAL A 41 -5.30 -5.82 -0.61
C VAL A 41 -5.81 -5.48 0.79
N VAL A 42 -7.08 -5.07 0.91
CA VAL A 42 -7.72 -4.78 2.20
C VAL A 42 -7.79 -6.01 3.10
N GLU A 43 -8.15 -7.18 2.55
CA GLU A 43 -8.11 -8.45 3.30
C GLU A 43 -6.70 -8.70 3.88
N TYR A 44 -5.64 -8.56 3.08
CA TYR A 44 -4.27 -8.71 3.57
C TYR A 44 -3.88 -7.68 4.64
N LEU A 45 -4.38 -6.45 4.55
CA LEU A 45 -4.14 -5.43 5.58
C LEU A 45 -4.81 -5.80 6.90
N ASN A 46 -6.07 -6.25 6.84
CA ASN A 46 -6.83 -6.66 8.03
C ASN A 46 -6.25 -7.92 8.70
N ASP A 47 -5.66 -8.83 7.91
CA ASP A 47 -4.95 -10.00 8.44
C ASP A 47 -3.62 -9.62 9.12
N GLU A 48 -3.04 -8.45 8.80
CA GLU A 48 -1.78 -7.99 9.39
C GLU A 48 -1.92 -7.15 10.65
N GLY A 49 -3.07 -6.54 10.90
CA GLY A 49 -3.24 -5.68 12.06
C GLY A 49 -4.55 -4.90 12.08
N ASP A 50 -4.73 -4.14 13.14
CA ASP A 50 -5.83 -3.20 13.29
C ASP A 50 -5.50 -1.91 12.51
N LEU A 51 -6.14 -1.71 11.36
CA LEU A 51 -5.89 -0.58 10.47
C LEU A 51 -6.33 0.74 11.11
N ARG A 52 -5.38 1.51 11.62
CA ARG A 52 -5.61 2.83 12.24
C ARG A 52 -5.48 3.98 11.26
N PHE A 53 -4.59 3.82 10.28
CA PHE A 53 -4.38 4.79 9.21
C PHE A 53 -4.30 4.05 7.89
N GLY A 54 -5.19 4.34 6.95
CA GLY A 54 -5.07 3.89 5.58
C GLY A 54 -5.02 5.10 4.66
N ARG A 55 -4.07 5.14 3.73
CA ARG A 55 -4.03 6.13 2.65
C ARG A 55 -3.73 5.49 1.32
N ILE A 56 -4.41 5.94 0.28
CA ILE A 56 -4.15 5.55 -1.09
C ILE A 56 -3.88 6.78 -1.95
N TYR A 57 -2.73 6.80 -2.62
CA TYR A 57 -2.23 7.95 -3.35
C TYR A 57 -2.51 7.81 -4.84
N PHE A 58 -3.10 8.85 -5.43
CA PHE A 58 -3.42 8.91 -6.85
C PHE A 58 -2.59 9.98 -7.56
N ASN A 59 -2.16 9.65 -8.77
CA ASN A 59 -1.57 10.62 -9.69
C ASN A 59 -2.68 11.43 -10.38
N PRO A 60 -2.41 12.69 -10.75
CA PRO A 60 -3.32 13.49 -11.55
C PRO A 60 -3.76 12.78 -12.82
N GLY A 61 -5.07 12.65 -13.01
CA GLY A 61 -5.68 12.01 -14.19
C GLY A 61 -6.26 10.62 -13.95
N ASP A 62 -5.88 9.92 -12.88
CA ASP A 62 -6.32 8.53 -12.62
C ASP A 62 -7.78 8.38 -12.17
N PHE A 63 -8.40 9.50 -11.77
CA PHE A 63 -9.61 9.48 -10.97
C PHE A 63 -10.91 9.89 -11.70
N GLN A 64 -10.87 10.23 -12.99
CA GLN A 64 -12.08 10.68 -13.69
C GLN A 64 -13.16 9.57 -13.71
N GLY A 65 -14.20 9.74 -12.89
CA GLY A 65 -15.43 8.93 -12.92
C GLY A 65 -15.60 7.80 -11.89
N LYS A 66 -14.73 7.66 -10.88
CA LYS A 66 -14.76 6.51 -9.94
C LYS A 66 -15.33 6.83 -8.54
N ARG A 67 -16.49 7.47 -8.44
CA ARG A 67 -17.12 7.82 -7.14
C ARG A 67 -17.42 6.61 -6.25
N SER A 68 -17.85 5.49 -6.82
CA SER A 68 -18.14 4.26 -6.08
C SER A 68 -16.89 3.65 -5.42
N LEU A 69 -15.71 3.88 -6.01
CA LEU A 69 -14.45 3.39 -5.48
C LEU A 69 -14.03 4.18 -4.22
N LEU A 70 -14.27 5.50 -4.18
CA LEU A 70 -13.99 6.31 -2.98
C LEU A 70 -14.80 5.89 -1.77
N HIS A 71 -16.08 5.56 -1.98
CA HIS A 71 -16.94 5.10 -0.90
C HIS A 71 -16.35 3.85 -0.24
N LYS A 72 -15.93 2.89 -1.06
CA LYS A 72 -15.31 1.65 -0.59
C LYS A 72 -14.01 1.86 0.18
N PHE A 73 -13.18 2.82 -0.25
CA PHE A 73 -11.96 3.15 0.49
C PHE A 73 -12.29 3.70 1.87
N ASN A 74 -13.22 4.65 1.95
CA ASN A 74 -13.65 5.23 3.23
C ASN A 74 -14.30 4.19 4.15
N GLU A 75 -15.09 3.26 3.61
CA GLU A 75 -15.68 2.15 4.38
C GLU A 75 -14.61 1.24 5.00
N ASN A 76 -13.45 1.12 4.37
CA ASN A 76 -12.31 0.34 4.85
C ASN A 76 -11.24 1.19 5.57
N LEU A 77 -11.59 2.39 6.04
CA LEU A 77 -10.67 3.31 6.74
C LEU A 77 -9.43 3.70 5.92
N ILE A 78 -9.54 3.69 4.59
CA ILE A 78 -8.51 4.12 3.66
C ILE A 78 -8.92 5.47 3.07
N GLU A 79 -8.14 6.51 3.34
CA GLU A 79 -8.35 7.86 2.83
C GLU A 79 -7.73 8.00 1.42
N PRO A 80 -8.52 8.41 0.42
CA PRO A 80 -8.00 8.78 -0.90
C PRO A 80 -7.23 10.10 -0.85
N VAL A 81 -5.95 10.08 -1.25
CA VAL A 81 -5.08 11.26 -1.34
C VAL A 81 -4.80 11.57 -2.81
N PHE A 82 -5.24 12.73 -3.26
CA PHE A 82 -4.92 13.26 -4.58
C PHE A 82 -3.68 14.14 -4.48
N THR A 83 -2.68 13.84 -5.31
CA THR A 83 -1.41 14.58 -5.32
C THR A 83 -1.32 15.49 -6.53
N ASP A 84 -0.52 16.55 -6.43
CA ASP A 84 -0.27 17.45 -7.54
C ASP A 84 0.74 16.86 -8.53
N SER A 85 0.73 17.39 -9.74
CA SER A 85 1.74 17.12 -10.77
C SER A 85 2.31 18.43 -11.32
N TYR A 86 3.48 18.33 -11.91
CA TYR A 86 4.12 19.43 -12.62
C TYR A 86 4.79 18.93 -13.88
N ASP A 87 4.86 19.79 -14.89
CA ASP A 87 5.56 19.47 -16.13
C ASP A 87 7.04 19.86 -16.02
N SER A 88 7.91 18.93 -16.37
CA SER A 88 9.36 19.12 -16.38
C SER A 88 9.95 18.44 -17.60
N ASN A 89 10.62 19.21 -18.47
CA ASN A 89 11.25 18.71 -19.69
C ASN A 89 10.28 17.94 -20.63
N GLY A 90 9.01 18.36 -20.68
CA GLY A 90 7.99 17.71 -21.50
C GLY A 90 7.38 16.43 -20.90
N GLU A 91 7.76 16.07 -19.68
CA GLU A 91 7.18 14.95 -18.93
C GLU A 91 6.37 15.47 -17.74
N THR A 92 5.14 14.99 -17.59
CA THR A 92 4.34 15.23 -16.39
C THR A 92 4.86 14.34 -15.27
N LYS A 93 5.37 14.97 -14.21
CA LYS A 93 5.86 14.29 -13.01
C LYS A 93 4.84 14.39 -11.90
N SER A 94 4.62 13.28 -11.20
CA SER A 94 3.75 13.24 -10.03
C SER A 94 4.54 13.48 -8.74
N LEU A 95 3.87 14.06 -7.75
CA LEU A 95 4.40 14.19 -6.39
C LEU A 95 3.94 13.05 -5.46
N ALA A 96 3.21 12.05 -5.95
CA ALA A 96 2.68 10.94 -5.14
C ALA A 96 3.71 10.28 -4.24
N ASP A 97 4.86 9.85 -4.78
CA ASP A 97 5.89 9.15 -4.00
C ASP A 97 6.43 10.04 -2.89
N SER A 98 6.81 11.28 -3.23
CA SER A 98 7.33 12.24 -2.26
C SER A 98 6.32 12.56 -1.16
N ARG A 99 5.04 12.67 -1.52
CA ARG A 99 3.95 12.93 -0.57
C ARG A 99 3.71 11.72 0.33
N MET A 100 3.69 10.52 -0.23
CA MET A 100 3.53 9.27 0.52
C MET A 100 4.68 9.07 1.49
N ILE A 101 5.93 9.29 1.07
CA ILE A 101 7.12 9.23 1.94
C ILE A 101 7.00 10.21 3.11
N TRP A 102 6.60 11.45 2.83
CA TRP A 102 6.40 12.47 3.86
C TRP A 102 5.30 12.07 4.85
N ASP A 103 4.18 11.57 4.36
CA ASP A 103 3.05 11.15 5.19
C ASP A 103 3.41 9.92 6.05
N ILE A 104 4.21 8.98 5.54
CA ILE A 104 4.77 7.87 6.33
C ILE A 104 5.64 8.42 7.47
N ALA A 105 6.55 9.35 7.18
CA ALA A 105 7.42 9.96 8.18
C ALA A 105 6.62 10.72 9.25
N LYS A 106 5.57 11.43 8.82
CA LYS A 106 4.64 12.14 9.72
C LYS A 106 3.90 11.17 10.63
N VAL A 107 3.32 10.10 10.10
CA VAL A 107 2.62 9.09 10.91
C VAL A 107 3.58 8.41 11.88
N TYR A 108 4.78 8.04 11.43
CA TYR A 108 5.81 7.50 12.31
C TYR A 108 6.14 8.44 13.48
N HIS A 109 6.22 9.75 13.23
CA HIS A 109 6.58 10.74 14.24
C HIS A 109 5.44 11.09 15.20
N GLU A 110 4.23 11.25 14.66
CA GLU A 110 3.07 11.74 15.43
C GLU A 110 2.28 10.62 16.11
N HIS A 111 2.36 9.38 15.60
CA HIS A 111 1.59 8.23 16.08
C HIS A 111 2.50 7.12 16.59
N SER A 112 3.04 7.35 17.79
CA SER A 112 3.92 6.38 18.47
C SER A 112 3.28 5.02 18.69
N GLU A 113 1.95 5.01 18.81
CA GLU A 113 1.11 3.83 19.00
C GLU A 113 1.07 2.90 17.78
N ILE A 114 1.55 3.31 16.61
CA ILE A 114 1.60 2.47 15.39
C ILE A 114 2.76 1.50 15.45
N ASP A 115 2.47 0.21 15.51
CA ASP A 115 3.46 -0.86 15.63
C ASP A 115 3.99 -1.31 14.27
N LYS A 116 3.10 -1.34 13.26
CA LYS A 116 3.36 -1.93 11.95
C LYS A 116 3.03 -0.97 10.81
N PHE A 117 3.85 -1.01 9.75
CA PHE A 117 3.66 -0.24 8.53
C PHE A 117 3.46 -1.15 7.31
N ALA A 118 2.39 -0.93 6.56
CA ALA A 118 2.16 -1.54 5.25
C ALA A 118 2.54 -0.58 4.13
N ILE A 119 3.49 -1.00 3.29
CA ILE A 119 3.88 -0.29 2.07
C ILE A 119 3.38 -1.11 0.89
N VAL A 120 2.42 -0.58 0.14
CA VAL A 120 1.86 -1.22 -1.05
C VAL A 120 2.38 -0.48 -2.28
N SER A 121 3.60 -0.82 -2.69
CA SER A 121 4.28 -0.29 -3.88
C SER A 121 5.43 -1.21 -4.28
N GLY A 122 5.76 -1.22 -5.58
CA GLY A 122 6.97 -1.81 -6.13
C GLY A 122 8.11 -0.80 -6.35
N ASP A 123 7.92 0.48 -6.03
CA ASP A 123 8.90 1.53 -6.33
C ASP A 123 10.12 1.53 -5.38
N LYS A 124 11.32 1.46 -5.97
CA LYS A 124 12.59 1.45 -5.24
C LYS A 124 12.79 2.69 -4.38
N ASP A 125 12.11 3.79 -4.66
CA ASP A 125 12.20 5.02 -3.86
C ASP A 125 11.69 4.84 -2.41
N PHE A 126 10.92 3.77 -2.14
CA PHE A 126 10.53 3.37 -0.78
C PHE A 126 11.58 2.54 -0.04
N TRP A 127 12.69 2.15 -0.69
CA TRP A 127 13.75 1.37 -0.05
C TRP A 127 14.36 2.05 1.19
N PRO A 128 14.70 3.36 1.17
CA PRO A 128 15.17 4.06 2.36
C PRO A 128 14.13 4.07 3.49
N VAL A 129 12.84 4.17 3.17
CA VAL A 129 11.74 4.21 4.14
C VAL A 129 11.64 2.90 4.91
N ILE A 130 11.61 1.77 4.19
CA ILE A 130 11.57 0.43 4.79
C ILE A 130 12.74 0.24 5.76
N ARG A 131 13.95 0.65 5.34
CA ARG A 131 15.14 0.55 6.20
C ARG A 131 15.06 1.42 7.43
N LYS A 132 14.57 2.66 7.30
CA LYS A 132 14.45 3.57 8.44
C LYS A 132 13.41 3.09 9.44
N LEU A 133 12.26 2.63 8.98
CA LEU A 133 11.24 2.05 9.86
C LEU A 133 11.80 0.87 10.66
N HIS A 134 12.56 -0.02 10.01
CA HIS A 134 13.24 -1.11 10.69
C HIS A 134 14.32 -0.66 11.68
N GLU A 135 15.16 0.32 11.31
CA GLU A 135 16.16 0.92 12.21
C GLU A 135 15.51 1.49 13.49
N HIS A 136 14.25 1.92 13.39
CA HIS A 136 13.45 2.42 14.50
C HIS A 136 12.55 1.36 15.16
N GLY A 137 12.77 0.07 14.87
CA GLY A 137 12.09 -1.04 15.53
C GLY A 137 10.64 -1.24 15.12
N LYS A 138 10.21 -0.66 13.99
CA LYS A 138 8.86 -0.88 13.45
C LYS A 138 8.81 -2.15 12.61
N ASP A 139 7.75 -2.93 12.82
CA ASP A 139 7.41 -4.05 11.95
C ASP A 139 6.82 -3.54 10.64
N GLY A 140 6.78 -4.39 9.62
CA GLY A 140 6.13 -4.01 8.40
C GLY A 140 5.81 -5.14 7.44
N VAL A 141 5.02 -4.75 6.45
CA VAL A 141 4.59 -5.60 5.35
C VAL A 141 4.79 -4.84 4.05
N LEU A 142 5.39 -5.52 3.08
CA LEU A 142 5.53 -5.03 1.72
C LEU A 142 4.54 -5.77 0.82
N MET A 143 3.70 -5.04 0.10
CA MET A 143 2.83 -5.62 -0.93
C MET A 143 3.23 -5.08 -2.30
N TYR A 144 3.41 -5.96 -3.27
CA TYR A 144 3.91 -5.61 -4.60
C TYR A 144 3.30 -6.52 -5.67
N VAL A 145 3.39 -6.15 -6.94
CA VAL A 145 2.91 -7.03 -8.03
C VAL A 145 4.01 -8.02 -8.41
N GLU A 146 3.72 -9.31 -8.42
CA GLU A 146 4.70 -10.32 -8.81
C GLU A 146 5.17 -10.12 -10.27
N GLY A 147 6.49 -10.11 -10.49
CA GLY A 147 7.09 -9.82 -11.80
C GLY A 147 7.31 -8.33 -12.10
N SER A 148 7.00 -7.43 -11.17
CA SER A 148 7.36 -5.99 -11.26
C SER A 148 8.80 -5.72 -10.80
N GLU A 149 9.26 -4.47 -10.94
CA GLU A 149 10.61 -4.01 -10.55
C GLU A 149 10.83 -3.88 -9.02
N ALA A 150 10.09 -4.65 -8.21
CA ALA A 150 10.15 -4.61 -6.74
C ALA A 150 11.28 -5.47 -6.12
N ASP A 151 12.20 -6.00 -6.93
CA ASP A 151 13.20 -7.01 -6.52
C ASP A 151 14.04 -6.57 -5.31
N ILE A 152 14.52 -5.31 -5.32
CA ILE A 152 15.34 -4.79 -4.23
C ILE A 152 14.54 -4.59 -2.95
N LEU A 153 13.30 -4.13 -3.05
CA LEU A 153 12.39 -3.98 -1.90
C LEU A 153 12.08 -5.35 -1.31
N ARG A 154 11.69 -6.34 -2.14
CA ARG A 154 11.39 -7.69 -1.69
C ARG A 154 12.56 -8.33 -0.98
N LYS A 155 13.76 -8.25 -1.56
CA LYS A 155 14.99 -8.78 -0.94
C LYS A 155 15.28 -8.09 0.39
N THR A 156 15.10 -6.78 0.46
CA THR A 156 15.31 -6.00 1.67
C THR A 156 14.30 -6.37 2.75
N ALA A 157 13.00 -6.34 2.44
CA ALA A 157 11.92 -6.71 3.35
C ALA A 157 12.13 -8.12 3.94
N LYS A 158 12.41 -9.12 3.11
CA LYS A 158 12.72 -10.48 3.57
C LYS A 158 13.95 -10.53 4.49
N LYS A 159 15.01 -9.77 4.16
CA LYS A 159 16.24 -9.72 4.96
C LYS A 159 16.01 -9.16 6.37
N ILE A 160 15.12 -8.18 6.51
CA ILE A 160 14.79 -7.52 7.79
C ILE A 160 13.62 -8.17 8.52
N GLY A 161 13.10 -9.30 8.02
CA GLY A 161 12.00 -10.04 8.64
C GLY A 161 10.60 -9.47 8.36
N TRP A 162 10.46 -8.49 7.47
CA TRP A 162 9.16 -8.00 7.04
C TRP A 162 8.44 -9.03 6.17
N LYS A 163 7.13 -9.15 6.35
CA LYS A 163 6.28 -10.01 5.51
C LYS A 163 6.12 -9.41 4.12
N THR A 164 5.85 -10.27 3.14
CA THR A 164 5.65 -9.84 1.76
C THR A 164 4.43 -10.50 1.14
N TYR A 165 3.58 -9.72 0.47
CA TYR A 165 2.41 -10.21 -0.26
C TYR A 165 2.46 -9.81 -1.73
N SER A 166 1.95 -10.69 -2.58
CA SER A 166 1.71 -10.37 -3.99
C SER A 166 0.32 -9.78 -4.15
N VAL A 167 0.22 -8.61 -4.79
CA VAL A 167 -1.05 -7.96 -5.12
C VAL A 167 -1.63 -8.63 -6.37
N PRO A 168 -2.80 -9.30 -6.27
CA PRO A 168 -3.33 -10.04 -7.39
C PRO A 168 -3.99 -9.12 -8.44
N PRO A 169 -3.92 -9.47 -9.73
CA PRO A 169 -4.70 -8.79 -10.76
C PRO A 169 -6.20 -9.00 -10.52
N TYR A 170 -7.01 -7.99 -10.85
CA TYR A 170 -8.47 -8.10 -10.73
C TYR A 170 -9.00 -9.21 -11.64
N THR A 171 -9.67 -10.19 -11.05
CA THR A 171 -10.44 -11.19 -11.79
C THR A 171 -11.91 -10.94 -11.54
N LYS A 172 -12.73 -10.85 -12.59
CA LYS A 172 -14.18 -10.99 -12.37
C LYS A 172 -14.37 -12.38 -11.80
N ALA A 173 -14.90 -12.49 -10.58
CA ALA A 173 -15.48 -13.74 -10.14
C ALA A 173 -16.37 -14.23 -11.29
N ARG A 174 -16.08 -15.42 -11.84
CA ARG A 174 -17.06 -16.12 -12.67
C ARG A 174 -18.29 -16.20 -11.77
N SER A 175 -19.34 -15.47 -12.11
CA SER A 175 -20.66 -15.65 -11.51
C SER A 175 -20.92 -17.15 -11.50
N ARG A 176 -20.91 -17.75 -10.30
CA ARG A 176 -21.50 -19.06 -10.10
C ARG A 176 -23.00 -18.88 -10.07
#